data_AF-A0A7X8RC54-F1
#
_entry.id   AF-A0A7X8RC54-F1
#
_cell.length_a   1.000
_cell.length_b   1.000
_cell.length_c   1.000
_cell.angle_alpha   90.00
_cell.angle_beta   90.00
_cell.angle_gamma   90.00
#
_symmetry.space_group_name_H-M   'P 1'
#
loop_
_entity.id
_entity.type
_entity.pdbx_description
1 polymer ?
#
loop_
_entity_poly.entity_id
_entity_poly.type
_entity_poly.pdbx_seq_one_letter_code
_entity_poly.pdbx_strand_id
1 'polypeptide(L)' 'MIIDKIGHIQNNFYYLGLIECPIFLLDGPEPVIFDAGVTCAGDIYVEAIRSILGQRQPAWLCITHVHWDHCG' A
#
# COMPACT_ATOMS: atom_id res chain seq x y z
N MET A 1 4.58 3.38 -19.09
CA MET A 1 5.48 2.80 -18.07
C MET A 1 4.78 1.58 -17.50
N ILE A 2 5.47 0.44 -17.36
CA ILE A 2 4.93 -0.77 -16.72
C ILE A 2 5.68 -0.96 -15.41
N ILE A 3 4.97 -1.21 -14.31
CA ILE A 3 5.51 -1.53 -12.99
C ILE A 3 5.08 -2.97 -12.68
N ASP A 4 6.04 -3.87 -12.54
CA ASP A 4 5.81 -5.32 -12.41
C ASP A 4 6.50 -5.93 -11.18
N LYS A 5 7.05 -5.10 -10.29
CA LYS A 5 7.77 -5.52 -9.08
C LYS A 5 7.47 -4.62 -7.91
N ILE A 6 7.13 -5.24 -6.78
CA ILE A 6 6.98 -4.60 -5.46
C ILE A 6 8.25 -3.82 -5.11
N GLY A 7 8.06 -2.62 -4.58
CA GLY A 7 9.12 -1.76 -4.08
C GLY A 7 8.91 -0.28 -4.37
N HIS A 8 10.02 0.45 -4.36
CA HIS A 8 10.07 1.87 -4.67
C HIS A 8 9.80 2.10 -6.17
N ILE A 9 8.84 2.97 -6.50
CA ILE A 9 8.58 3.39 -7.87
C ILE A 9 9.44 4.61 -8.19
N GLN A 10 9.20 5.71 -7.46
CA GLN A 10 9.90 6.98 -7.63
C GLN A 10 9.63 7.90 -6.42
N ASN A 11 10.59 8.76 -6.07
CA ASN A 11 10.48 9.75 -4.98
C ASN A 11 10.07 9.08 -3.66
N ASN A 12 8.87 9.38 -3.17
CA ASN A 12 8.27 8.82 -1.97
C ASN A 12 7.06 7.94 -2.28
N PHE A 13 6.98 7.38 -3.50
CA PHE A 13 5.87 6.54 -3.93
C PHE A 13 6.31 5.07 -4.08
N TYR A 14 5.53 4.18 -3.47
CA TYR A 14 5.85 2.77 -3.32
C TYR A 14 4.68 1.90 -3.77
N TYR A 15 5.01 0.76 -4.37
CA TYR A 15 4.12 -0.33 -4.74
C TYR A 15 4.37 -1.49 -3.79
N LEU A 16 3.38 -1.87 -2.98
CA LEU A 16 3.57 -2.70 -1.79
C LEU A 16 2.57 -3.87 -1.74
N GLY A 17 2.89 -4.86 -0.92
CA GLY A 17 2.00 -5.99 -0.64
C GLY A 17 2.09 -7.13 -1.65
N LEU A 18 0.94 -7.73 -1.95
CA LEU A 18 0.79 -8.82 -2.91
C LEU A 18 0.70 -8.26 -4.34
N ILE A 19 1.44 -8.84 -5.29
CA ILE A 19 1.48 -8.32 -6.68
C ILE A 19 0.08 -8.34 -7.33
N GLU A 20 -0.69 -9.37 -7.03
CA GLU A 20 -2.03 -9.60 -7.58
C GLU A 20 -3.11 -8.69 -6.97
N CYS A 21 -2.93 -8.27 -5.72
CA CYS A 21 -3.83 -7.35 -5.01
C CYS A 21 -2.99 -6.28 -4.28
N PRO A 22 -2.34 -5.39 -5.04
CA PRO A 22 -1.35 -4.49 -4.46
C PRO A 22 -1.99 -3.32 -3.74
N ILE A 23 -1.21 -2.70 -2.87
CA ILE A 23 -1.50 -1.37 -2.36
C ILE A 23 -0.40 -0.41 -2.80
N PHE A 24 -0.70 0.89 -2.77
CA PHE A 24 0.30 1.91 -2.98
C PHE A 24 0.45 2.79 -1.75
N LEU A 25 1.67 3.22 -1.46
CA LEU A 25 1.99 4.12 -0.37
C LEU A 25 2.66 5.38 -0.93
N LEU A 26 2.11 6.54 -0.59
CA LEU A 26 2.76 7.84 -0.76
C LEU A 26 3.28 8.30 0.61
N ASP A 27 4.60 8.25 0.80
CA ASP A 27 5.27 8.63 2.04
C ASP A 27 5.49 10.15 2.12
N GLY A 28 4.44 10.90 2.41
CA GLY A 28 4.49 12.34 2.70
C GLY A 28 4.53 12.65 4.20
N PRO A 29 4.46 13.95 4.57
CA PRO A 29 4.22 14.36 5.96
C PRO A 29 2.96 13.72 6.55
N GLU A 30 1.93 13.55 5.71
CA GLU A 30 0.74 12.74 5.97
C GLU A 30 0.74 11.56 5.00
N PRO A 31 1.19 10.35 5.43
CA PRO A 31 1.28 9.22 4.53
C PRO A 31 -0.10 8.76 4.04
N VAL A 32 -0.20 8.44 2.74
CA VAL A 32 -1.46 8.03 2.11
C VAL A 32 -1.32 6.61 1.57
N ILE A 33 -2.30 5.76 1.88
CA ILE A 33 -2.44 4.44 1.26
C ILE A 33 -3.54 4.50 0.20
N PHE A 34 -3.31 3.84 -0.94
CA PHE A 34 -4.30 3.61 -1.97
C PHE A 34 -4.62 2.11 -2.06
N ASP A 35 -5.92 1.78 -1.94
CA ASP A 35 -6.48 0.44 -1.74
C ASP A 35 -5.93 -0.31 -0.50
N ALA A 36 -6.58 -1.42 -0.11
CA ALA A 36 -6.23 -2.22 1.07
C ALA A 36 -5.90 -3.69 0.76
N GLY A 37 -6.04 -4.11 -0.50
CA GLY A 37 -5.81 -5.49 -0.90
C GLY A 37 -6.84 -6.46 -0.32
N VAL A 38 -6.38 -7.63 0.12
CA VAL A 38 -7.20 -8.76 0.58
C VAL A 38 -6.96 -9.11 2.05
N THR A 39 -8.02 -9.43 2.80
CA THR A 39 -7.95 -9.70 4.25
C THR A 39 -6.90 -10.76 4.63
N CYS A 40 -6.79 -11.83 3.84
CA CYS A 40 -5.88 -12.95 4.13
C CYS A 40 -4.40 -12.59 4.05
N ALA A 41 -4.06 -11.49 3.38
CA ALA A 41 -2.69 -10.97 3.26
C ALA A 41 -2.45 -9.75 4.17
N GLY A 42 -3.35 -9.47 5.12
CA GLY A 42 -3.29 -8.32 6.02
C GLY A 42 -1.91 -8.07 6.64
N ASP A 43 -1.29 -9.12 7.19
CA ASP A 43 0.04 -9.02 7.80
C ASP A 43 1.13 -8.60 6.81
N ILE A 44 1.06 -9.08 5.56
CA ILE A 44 2.00 -8.71 4.49
C ILE A 44 1.90 -7.21 4.18
N TYR A 45 0.68 -6.67 4.10
CA TYR A 45 0.50 -5.23 3.87
C TYR A 45 1.00 -4.41 5.06
N VAL A 46 0.67 -4.82 6.29
CA VAL A 46 1.10 -4.13 7.52
C VAL A 46 2.63 -4.10 7.63
N GLU A 47 3.30 -5.23 7.38
CA GLU A 47 4.75 -5.31 7.37
C GLU A 47 5.38 -4.43 6.28
N ALA A 48 4.82 -4.47 5.06
CA ALA A 48 5.29 -3.64 3.96
C ALA A 48 5.16 -2.14 4.27
N ILE A 49 4.02 -1.69 4.79
CA ILE A 49 3.80 -0.30 5.19
C ILE A 49 4.79 0.11 6.29
N ARG A 50 4.94 -0.72 7.34
CA ARG A 50 5.86 -0.45 8.46
C ARG A 50 7.33 -0.42 8.04
N SER A 51 7.72 -1.20 7.03
CA SER A 51 9.08 -1.18 6.50
C SER A 51 9.47 0.20 5.93
N ILE A 52 8.49 0.99 5.47
CA ILE A 52 8.68 2.33 4.93
C ILE A 52 8.42 3.40 6.01
N LEU A 53 7.30 3.31 6.72
CA LEU A 53 6.86 4.36 7.66
C LEU A 53 7.50 4.26 9.05
N GLY A 54 8.05 3.10 9.41
CA GLY A 54 8.55 2.82 10.75
C GLY A 54 7.44 2.91 11.79
N GLN A 55 7.54 3.89 12.70
CA GLN A 55 6.54 4.16 13.75
C GLN A 55 5.42 5.11 13.29
N ARG A 56 5.54 5.72 12.10
CA ARG A 56 4.49 6.60 11.56
C ARG A 56 3.31 5.76 11.09
N GLN A 57 2.11 6.35 11.15
CA GLN A 57 0.88 5.74 10.66
C GLN A 57 0.42 6.42 9.37
N PRO A 58 -0.29 5.70 8.50
CA PRO A 58 -1.05 6.32 7.42
C PRO A 58 -2.07 7.31 7.98
N ALA A 59 -2.13 8.49 7.39
CA ALA A 59 -3.12 9.52 7.70
C ALA A 59 -4.41 9.35 6.87
N TRP A 60 -4.27 8.79 5.67
CA TRP A 60 -5.36 8.64 4.71
C TRP A 60 -5.38 7.25 4.08
N LEU A 61 -6.59 6.72 3.88
CA LEU A 61 -6.86 5.52 3.12
C LEU A 61 -7.81 5.86 1.97
N CYS A 62 -7.32 5.84 0.75
CA CYS A 62 -8.08 6.07 -0.46
C CYS A 62 -8.44 4.73 -1.10
N ILE A 63 -9.72 4.36 -1.03
CA ILE A 63 -10.23 3.14 -1.65
C ILE A 63 -10.81 3.48 -3.02
N THR A 64 -10.36 2.78 -4.07
CA THR A 64 -10.89 2.97 -5.43
C THR A 64 -12.35 2.54 -5.53
N HIS A 65 -12.68 1.38 -4.95
CA HIS A 65 -14.01 0.82 -4.87
C HIS A 65 -14.07 -0.30 -3.81
N VAL A 66 -15.28 -0.81 -3.53
CA VAL A 66 -15.56 -1.69 -2.38
C VAL A 66 -15.69 -3.18 -2.75
N HIS A 67 -14.92 -3.65 -3.73
CA HIS A 67 -14.74 -5.09 -3.90
C HIS A 67 -13.72 -5.63 -2.90
N TRP A 68 -13.87 -6.92 -2.58
CA TRP A 68 -13.14 -7.62 -1.53
C TRP A 68 -11.61 -7.61 -1.68
N ASP A 69 -11.11 -7.36 -2.88
CA ASP A 69 -9.70 -7.29 -3.26
C ASP A 69 -9.10 -5.88 -3.24
N HIS A 70 -9.93 -4.86 -2.95
CA HIS A 70 -9.51 -3.47 -2.80
C HIS A 70 -9.81 -2.91 -1.40
N CYS A 71 -10.73 -3.53 -0.65
CA CYS A 71 -11.14 -3.10 0.69
C CYS A 71 -11.15 -4.25 1.72
N GLY A 72 -10.37 -5.30 1.46
CA GLY A 72 -10.25 -6.47 2.35
C GLY A 72 -9.54 -6.18 3.66
#